data_AF-W8W0J3-F1
#
_entry.id   AF-W8W0J3-F1
#
_cell.length_a   1.000
_cell.length_b   1.000
_cell.length_c   1.000
_cell.angle_alpha   90.00
_cell.angle_beta   90.00
_cell.angle_gamma   90.00
#
_symmetry.space_group_name_H-M   'P 1'
#
loop_
_entity.id
_entity.type
_entity.pdbx_description
1 polymer ?
#
loop_
_entity_poly.entity_id
_entity_poly.type
_entity_poly.pdbx_seq_one_letter_code
_entity_poly.pdbx_strand_id
1 'polypeptide(L)'
;MAFFHPMNRYLFITPWFLLLFACQDLGNLQAVAAVPNSLDEISGMQVFTMPSGDVSFLSINDSGNGPHLYSYIQSDQIYDQKVKGVSNIDWEDIALSLTADGTPEFVFIADTGNNNNSRKSFQIIQVHANEIGSSNSITSKTYPFIYEDMQDNLPSSGIYHDCEAIVYKEGRIYLFTKNRNKKFDGFTSIYSLDIKNEATVAKLLNKVYIGSKRSTSRVTAADINPKGEVGLLTHNKVILLNDFDESFSSFDKKIYELKHDSQKEAMAFINDSVVLIADERSKKGGGNVYKFELKASFLDVSRK
;
A
#
# COMPACT_ATOMS: atom_id res chain seq x y z
N MET A 1 -38.16 77.68 14.94
CA MET A 1 -38.47 76.59 15.89
C MET A 1 -38.70 75.35 15.05
N ALA A 2 -37.68 74.52 14.86
CA ALA A 2 -37.80 73.32 14.02
C ALA A 2 -37.00 72.19 14.66
N PHE A 3 -37.69 71.06 14.73
CA PHE A 3 -37.46 69.90 15.57
C PHE A 3 -36.30 69.01 15.09
N PHE A 4 -35.68 68.34 16.06
CA PHE A 4 -34.79 67.20 15.90
C PHE A 4 -35.45 66.04 15.12
N HIS A 5 -34.67 65.37 14.28
CA HIS A 5 -34.87 63.98 13.85
C HIS A 5 -33.55 63.21 14.03
N PRO A 6 -33.53 62.01 14.63
CA PRO A 6 -32.31 61.23 14.78
C PRO A 6 -32.07 60.35 13.54
N MET A 7 -30.85 60.38 13.00
CA MET A 7 -30.40 59.41 12.00
C MET A 7 -29.93 58.12 12.68
N ASN A 8 -30.54 56.99 12.29
CA ASN A 8 -30.10 55.64 12.64
C ASN A 8 -28.63 55.43 12.22
N ARG A 9 -27.77 55.08 13.18
CA ARG A 9 -26.44 54.50 12.90
C ARG A 9 -26.58 52.98 12.85
N TYR A 10 -26.63 52.43 11.64
CA TYR A 10 -26.46 50.99 11.45
C TYR A 10 -24.98 50.64 11.62
N LEU A 11 -24.66 49.97 12.74
CA LEU A 11 -23.35 49.37 12.98
C LEU A 11 -23.29 48.07 12.16
N PHE A 12 -22.62 48.09 11.01
CA PHE A 12 -22.31 46.86 10.26
C PHE A 12 -21.24 46.08 11.04
N ILE A 13 -21.68 45.13 11.86
CA ILE A 13 -20.80 44.10 12.44
C ILE A 13 -20.64 43.04 11.35
N THR A 14 -19.56 43.11 10.58
CA THR A 14 -19.15 41.98 9.75
C THR A 14 -18.71 40.85 10.68
N PRO A 15 -19.35 39.67 10.66
CA PRO A 15 -18.85 38.55 11.43
C PRO A 15 -17.56 38.09 10.75
N TRP A 16 -16.43 38.29 11.43
CA TRP A 16 -15.21 37.56 11.11
C TRP A 16 -15.50 36.08 11.29
N PHE A 17 -15.78 35.41 10.17
CA PHE A 17 -15.73 33.96 10.07
C PHE A 17 -14.26 33.57 10.24
N LEU A 18 -13.86 33.35 11.51
CA LEU A 18 -12.66 32.60 11.84
C LEU A 18 -12.87 31.17 11.31
N LEU A 19 -12.36 30.92 10.11
CA LEU A 19 -12.11 29.59 9.59
C LEU A 19 -11.15 28.90 10.55
N LEU A 20 -11.70 28.16 11.50
CA LEU A 20 -10.99 27.15 12.26
C LEU A 20 -10.58 26.06 11.25
N PHE A 21 -9.43 26.24 10.60
CA PHE A 21 -8.69 25.09 10.08
C PHE A 21 -8.29 24.28 11.31
N ALA A 22 -9.11 23.28 11.64
CA ALA A 22 -8.73 22.25 12.57
C ALA A 22 -7.43 21.64 12.03
N CYS A 23 -6.32 21.90 12.71
CA CYS A 23 -5.07 21.20 12.46
C CYS A 23 -5.35 19.73 12.71
N GLN A 24 -5.48 18.92 11.64
CA GLN A 24 -5.64 17.48 11.79
C GLN A 24 -4.37 16.94 12.45
N ASP A 25 -4.53 16.17 13.51
CA ASP A 25 -3.41 15.49 14.17
C ASP A 25 -2.98 14.31 13.28
N LEU A 26 -1.87 14.49 12.57
CA LEU A 26 -1.26 13.46 11.74
C LEU A 26 -0.32 12.54 12.53
N GLY A 27 -0.25 12.68 13.85
CA GLY A 27 0.60 11.87 14.71
C GLY A 27 2.08 12.02 14.34
N ASN A 28 2.72 10.92 13.95
CA ASN A 28 4.11 10.91 13.52
C ASN A 28 4.28 11.08 11.99
N LEU A 29 3.19 11.32 11.25
CA LEU A 29 3.19 11.48 9.80
C LEU A 29 3.36 12.94 9.39
N GLN A 30 3.99 13.17 8.24
CA GLN A 30 4.01 14.44 7.55
C GLN A 30 3.30 14.30 6.20
N ALA A 31 2.18 14.98 5.98
CA ALA A 31 1.58 15.03 4.64
C ALA A 31 2.53 15.72 3.65
N VAL A 32 2.77 15.10 2.49
CA VAL A 32 3.72 15.58 1.47
C VAL A 32 3.10 15.74 0.08
N ALA A 33 1.99 15.05 -0.20
CA ALA A 33 1.24 15.18 -1.44
C ALA A 33 -0.20 14.71 -1.26
N ALA A 34 -1.05 15.02 -2.24
CA ALA A 34 -2.38 14.42 -2.38
C ALA A 34 -2.33 13.37 -3.49
N VAL A 35 -3.05 12.28 -3.31
CA VAL A 35 -3.27 11.26 -4.34
C VAL A 35 -4.16 11.86 -5.44
N PRO A 36 -3.92 11.62 -6.74
CA PRO A 36 -4.81 12.07 -7.81
C PRO A 36 -6.27 11.62 -7.64
N ASN A 37 -7.22 12.33 -8.25
CA ASN A 37 -8.65 11.98 -8.19
C ASN A 37 -8.99 10.69 -8.95
N SER A 38 -8.13 10.24 -9.84
CA SER A 38 -8.22 8.96 -10.54
C SER A 38 -7.86 7.76 -9.66
N LEU A 39 -7.30 8.00 -8.47
CA LEU A 39 -6.81 7.00 -7.53
C LEU A 39 -7.60 7.07 -6.20
N ASP A 40 -8.93 6.98 -6.28
CA ASP A 40 -9.80 6.99 -5.09
C ASP A 40 -9.54 5.78 -4.18
N GLU A 41 -9.25 4.62 -4.78
CA GLU A 41 -9.05 3.32 -4.11
C GLU A 41 -7.60 2.87 -4.28
N ILE A 42 -6.64 3.76 -4.02
CA ILE A 42 -5.21 3.44 -4.12
C ILE A 42 -4.86 2.23 -3.24
N SER A 43 -4.34 1.17 -3.86
CA SER A 43 -3.95 -0.08 -3.20
C SER A 43 -2.47 -0.44 -3.37
N GLY A 44 -1.72 0.36 -4.13
CA GLY A 44 -0.29 0.09 -4.33
C GLY A 44 0.45 1.34 -4.72
N MET A 45 1.69 1.47 -4.25
CA MET A 45 2.54 2.63 -4.55
C MET A 45 4.01 2.24 -4.50
N GLN A 46 4.79 2.74 -5.46
CA GLN A 46 6.24 2.62 -5.48
C GLN A 46 6.87 3.97 -5.86
N VAL A 47 8.03 4.28 -5.29
CA VAL A 47 8.86 5.40 -5.75
C VAL A 47 9.58 4.94 -7.00
N PHE A 48 9.30 5.58 -8.13
CA PHE A 48 9.73 5.09 -9.43
C PHE A 48 10.52 6.16 -10.17
N THR A 49 11.73 5.79 -10.61
CA THR A 49 12.52 6.64 -11.51
C THR A 49 12.10 6.33 -12.94
N MET A 50 11.47 7.31 -13.58
CA MET A 50 10.98 7.22 -14.95
C MET A 50 12.15 7.07 -15.93
N PRO A 51 11.93 6.51 -17.14
CA PRO A 51 12.95 6.49 -18.20
C PRO A 51 13.50 7.88 -18.58
N SER A 52 12.74 8.95 -18.33
CA SER A 52 13.19 10.34 -18.50
C SER A 52 14.22 10.79 -17.44
N GLY A 53 14.33 10.08 -16.32
CA GLY A 53 15.12 10.43 -15.14
C GLY A 53 14.32 11.11 -14.02
N ASP A 54 13.06 11.44 -14.24
CA ASP A 54 12.20 12.06 -13.23
C ASP A 54 11.75 11.03 -12.17
N VAL A 55 11.64 11.46 -10.91
CA VAL A 55 11.09 10.61 -9.84
C VAL A 55 9.60 10.87 -9.71
N SER A 56 8.80 9.81 -9.81
CA SER A 56 7.35 9.83 -9.66
C SER A 56 6.86 8.78 -8.67
N PHE A 57 5.60 8.90 -8.26
CA PHE A 57 4.88 7.80 -7.65
C PHE A 57 4.23 6.97 -8.75
N LEU A 58 4.49 5.67 -8.75
CA LEU A 58 3.77 4.70 -9.56
C LEU A 58 2.72 4.04 -8.67
N SER A 59 1.46 4.00 -9.09
CA SER A 59 0.36 3.45 -8.30
C SER A 59 -0.69 2.73 -9.12
N ILE A 60 -1.53 1.99 -8.42
CA ILE A 60 -2.71 1.28 -8.92
C ILE A 60 -3.93 1.59 -8.05
N ASN A 61 -5.13 1.30 -8.57
CA ASN A 61 -6.35 1.20 -7.78
C ASN A 61 -6.70 -0.27 -7.51
N ASP A 62 -7.47 -0.50 -6.44
CA ASP A 62 -8.14 -1.76 -6.13
C ASP A 62 -9.29 -2.09 -7.12
N SER A 63 -10.01 -3.19 -6.87
CA SER A 63 -11.13 -3.68 -7.64
C SER A 63 -12.21 -2.63 -7.91
N GLY A 64 -13.02 -2.87 -8.95
CA GLY A 64 -14.01 -1.89 -9.44
C GLY A 64 -13.43 -0.86 -10.41
N ASN A 65 -12.10 -0.73 -10.47
CA ASN A 65 -11.39 0.14 -11.40
C ASN A 65 -10.83 -0.63 -12.61
N GLY A 66 -10.32 0.12 -13.60
CA GLY A 66 -9.66 -0.47 -14.76
C GLY A 66 -8.25 -1.00 -14.45
N PRO A 67 -7.68 -1.87 -15.30
CA PRO A 67 -6.30 -2.37 -15.18
C PRO A 67 -5.29 -1.30 -15.64
N HIS A 68 -5.08 -0.28 -14.83
CA HIS A 68 -4.27 0.88 -15.17
C HIS A 68 -3.14 1.10 -14.17
N LEU A 69 -1.97 1.49 -14.69
CA LEU A 69 -0.85 2.01 -13.92
C LEU A 69 -0.83 3.53 -14.04
N TYR A 70 -0.72 4.20 -12.90
CA TYR A 70 -0.74 5.65 -12.81
C TYR A 70 0.63 6.14 -12.36
N SER A 71 1.21 7.09 -13.08
CA SER A 71 2.42 7.79 -12.66
C SER A 71 2.10 9.25 -12.38
N TYR A 72 2.48 9.75 -11.21
CA TYR A 72 2.15 11.11 -10.79
C TYR A 72 3.26 11.73 -9.94
N ILE A 73 3.35 13.06 -9.97
CA ILE A 73 4.24 13.84 -9.11
C ILE A 73 3.37 14.78 -8.29
N GLN A 74 3.55 14.77 -6.97
CA GLN A 74 2.64 15.43 -6.05
C GLN A 74 1.19 14.95 -6.26
N SER A 75 0.31 15.78 -6.83
CA SER A 75 -1.07 15.44 -7.20
C SER A 75 -1.31 15.40 -8.70
N ASP A 76 -0.31 15.75 -9.50
CA ASP A 76 -0.45 15.88 -10.94
C ASP A 76 -0.17 14.54 -11.60
N GLN A 77 -1.23 13.93 -12.13
CA GLN A 77 -1.13 12.71 -12.91
C GLN A 77 -0.42 13.01 -14.23
N ILE A 78 0.68 12.31 -14.47
CA ILE A 78 1.51 12.45 -15.66
C ILE A 78 1.15 11.37 -16.68
N TYR A 79 0.96 10.14 -16.20
CA TYR A 79 0.61 9.00 -17.03
C TYR A 79 -0.51 8.18 -16.41
N ASP A 80 -1.35 7.64 -17.31
CA ASP A 80 -2.38 6.65 -17.04
C ASP A 80 -2.29 5.63 -18.17
N GLN A 81 -1.67 4.49 -17.86
CA GLN A 81 -1.32 3.46 -18.84
C GLN A 81 -2.13 2.21 -18.61
N LYS A 82 -2.91 1.82 -19.62
CA LYS A 82 -3.66 0.56 -19.59
C LYS A 82 -2.71 -0.64 -19.72
N VAL A 83 -2.75 -1.55 -18.75
CA VAL A 83 -2.06 -2.83 -18.81
C VAL A 83 -2.84 -3.80 -19.71
N LYS A 84 -2.20 -4.27 -20.78
CA LYS A 84 -2.85 -5.07 -21.83
C LYS A 84 -2.88 -6.55 -21.47
N GLY A 85 -3.98 -7.21 -21.83
CA GLY A 85 -4.14 -8.66 -21.70
C GLY A 85 -4.60 -9.12 -20.31
N VAL A 86 -4.92 -8.18 -19.42
CA VAL A 86 -5.39 -8.43 -18.06
C VAL A 86 -6.60 -7.56 -17.74
N SER A 87 -7.34 -7.95 -16.70
CA SER A 87 -8.35 -7.14 -16.03
C SER A 87 -7.96 -6.94 -14.58
N ASN A 88 -8.39 -5.84 -13.97
CA ASN A 88 -8.30 -5.66 -12.53
C ASN A 88 -9.46 -6.43 -11.88
N ILE A 89 -9.15 -7.60 -11.32
CA ILE A 89 -10.14 -8.40 -10.57
C ILE A 89 -10.15 -7.94 -9.11
N ASP A 90 -8.98 -7.90 -8.47
CA ASP A 90 -8.74 -7.38 -7.10
C ASP A 90 -7.22 -7.12 -7.00
N TRP A 91 -6.77 -5.99 -7.54
CA TRP A 91 -5.35 -5.57 -7.55
C TRP A 91 -4.99 -4.88 -6.25
N GLU A 92 -4.10 -5.48 -5.48
CA GLU A 92 -3.96 -5.13 -4.06
C GLU A 92 -2.61 -4.55 -3.66
N ASP A 93 -1.55 -4.70 -4.46
CA ASP A 93 -0.24 -4.09 -4.18
C ASP A 93 0.69 -4.15 -5.41
N ILE A 94 1.80 -3.40 -5.37
CA ILE A 94 2.86 -3.42 -6.38
C ILE A 94 4.27 -3.53 -5.77
N ALA A 95 5.16 -4.27 -6.44
CA ALA A 95 6.57 -4.38 -6.09
C ALA A 95 7.48 -4.09 -7.28
N LEU A 96 8.72 -3.67 -7.01
CA LEU A 96 9.74 -3.46 -8.03
C LEU A 96 10.84 -4.53 -7.94
N SER A 97 11.34 -4.99 -9.09
CA SER A 97 12.71 -5.48 -9.16
C SER A 97 13.64 -4.35 -9.60
N LEU A 98 14.83 -4.35 -9.02
CA LEU A 98 15.90 -3.44 -9.40
C LEU A 98 17.02 -4.22 -10.08
N THR A 99 17.63 -3.60 -11.08
CA THR A 99 18.92 -4.01 -11.65
C THR A 99 20.05 -3.82 -10.63
N ALA A 100 21.26 -4.29 -10.96
CA ALA A 100 22.44 -4.12 -10.13
C ALA A 100 22.85 -2.65 -9.90
N ASP A 101 22.47 -1.73 -10.81
CA ASP A 101 22.70 -0.29 -10.65
C ASP A 101 21.56 0.45 -9.93
N GLY A 102 20.58 -0.30 -9.40
CA GLY A 102 19.46 0.24 -8.63
C GLY A 102 18.35 0.86 -9.47
N THR A 103 18.35 0.63 -10.80
CA THR A 103 17.29 1.11 -11.67
C THR A 103 16.13 0.10 -11.73
N PRO A 104 14.86 0.55 -11.76
CA PRO A 104 13.73 -0.37 -11.89
C PRO A 104 13.82 -1.18 -13.19
N GLU A 105 13.69 -2.51 -13.09
CA GLU A 105 13.69 -3.42 -14.24
C GLU A 105 12.27 -3.88 -14.56
N PHE A 106 11.56 -4.35 -13.54
CA PHE A 106 10.19 -4.84 -13.65
C PHE A 106 9.31 -4.26 -12.54
N VAL A 107 8.04 -4.09 -12.88
CA VAL A 107 6.97 -3.84 -11.91
C VAL A 107 6.11 -5.08 -11.84
N PHE A 108 5.85 -5.54 -10.63
CA PHE A 108 4.96 -6.65 -10.33
C PHE A 108 3.69 -6.10 -9.70
N ILE A 109 2.54 -6.50 -10.21
CA ILE A 109 1.22 -6.13 -9.70
C ILE A 109 0.56 -7.40 -9.16
N ALA A 110 0.06 -7.32 -7.93
CA ALA A 110 -0.60 -8.41 -7.24
C ALA A 110 -2.11 -8.39 -7.49
N ASP A 111 -2.61 -9.27 -8.36
CA ASP A 111 -4.05 -9.51 -8.50
C ASP A 111 -4.46 -10.66 -7.57
N THR A 112 -4.49 -10.34 -6.28
CA THR A 112 -4.47 -11.31 -5.17
C THR A 112 -5.56 -11.13 -4.12
N GLY A 113 -6.35 -10.07 -4.22
CA GLY A 113 -7.44 -9.79 -3.29
C GLY A 113 -8.51 -10.88 -3.37
N ASN A 114 -9.10 -11.23 -2.24
CA ASN A 114 -10.09 -12.28 -2.11
C ASN A 114 -11.07 -11.99 -0.98
N ASN A 115 -11.56 -10.75 -0.95
CA ASN A 115 -12.46 -10.21 0.08
C ASN A 115 -13.69 -11.09 0.39
N ASN A 116 -14.20 -11.79 -0.63
CA ASN A 116 -15.37 -12.67 -0.54
C ASN A 116 -15.03 -14.17 -0.38
N ASN A 117 -13.73 -14.51 -0.31
CA ASN A 117 -13.22 -15.88 -0.21
C ASN A 117 -13.73 -16.83 -1.31
N SER A 118 -14.02 -16.29 -2.49
CA SER A 118 -14.62 -17.02 -3.62
C SER A 118 -13.62 -17.29 -4.74
N ARG A 119 -12.49 -16.57 -4.80
CA ARG A 119 -11.46 -16.77 -5.83
C ARG A 119 -10.69 -18.05 -5.57
N LYS A 120 -10.35 -18.73 -6.67
CA LYS A 120 -9.59 -20.00 -6.70
C LYS A 120 -8.32 -19.91 -7.55
N SER A 121 -8.08 -18.78 -8.19
CA SER A 121 -6.87 -18.51 -8.98
C SER A 121 -6.47 -17.06 -8.79
N PHE A 122 -5.16 -16.84 -8.72
CA PHE A 122 -4.53 -15.55 -8.53
C PHE A 122 -3.46 -15.38 -9.60
N GLN A 123 -2.94 -14.16 -9.74
CA GLN A 123 -1.83 -13.93 -10.65
C GLN A 123 -0.93 -12.80 -10.16
N ILE A 124 0.36 -12.93 -10.48
CA ILE A 124 1.26 -11.78 -10.50
C ILE A 124 1.36 -11.31 -11.95
N ILE A 125 1.21 -10.01 -12.17
CA ILE A 125 1.30 -9.38 -13.48
C ILE A 125 2.62 -8.63 -13.51
N GLN A 126 3.47 -8.93 -14.50
CA GLN A 126 4.76 -8.31 -14.68
C GLN A 126 4.72 -7.39 -15.90
N VAL A 127 5.21 -6.16 -15.74
CA VAL A 127 5.44 -5.22 -16.84
C VAL A 127 6.89 -4.74 -16.82
N HIS A 128 7.43 -4.40 -17.99
CA HIS A 128 8.77 -3.84 -18.08
C HIS A 128 8.76 -2.37 -17.65
N ALA A 129 9.68 -1.99 -16.76
CA ALA A 129 9.79 -0.62 -16.25
C ALA A 129 10.09 0.41 -17.37
N ASN A 130 10.79 0.02 -18.43
CA ASN A 130 11.14 0.91 -19.54
C ASN A 130 9.94 1.31 -20.44
N GLU A 131 8.81 0.60 -20.36
CA GLU A 131 7.57 0.94 -21.07
C GLU A 131 6.75 2.00 -20.30
N ILE A 132 7.08 2.25 -19.03
CA ILE A 132 6.37 3.21 -18.19
C ILE A 132 6.64 4.64 -18.70
N GLY A 133 5.57 5.40 -18.94
CA GLY A 133 5.60 6.74 -19.52
C GLY A 133 5.84 6.82 -21.03
N SER A 134 6.02 5.68 -21.72
CA SER A 134 6.33 5.64 -23.16
C SER A 134 5.11 5.69 -24.08
N SER A 135 3.93 5.25 -23.61
CA SER A 135 2.67 5.25 -24.39
C SER A 135 1.44 5.11 -23.47
N ASN A 136 0.23 5.21 -23.99
CA ASN A 136 -1.01 5.05 -23.19
C ASN A 136 -1.30 3.59 -22.76
N SER A 137 -0.43 2.63 -23.10
CA SER A 137 -0.63 1.24 -22.75
C SER A 137 0.68 0.49 -22.59
N ILE A 138 0.67 -0.57 -21.80
CA ILE A 138 1.85 -1.39 -21.50
C ILE A 138 1.52 -2.87 -21.68
N THR A 139 2.46 -3.64 -22.23
CA THR A 139 2.27 -5.08 -22.37
C THR A 139 2.65 -5.77 -21.05
N SER A 140 1.89 -6.79 -20.67
CA SER A 140 2.20 -7.57 -19.46
C SER A 140 2.43 -9.04 -19.75
N LYS A 141 3.26 -9.67 -18.92
CA LYS A 141 3.32 -11.12 -18.72
C LYS A 141 2.59 -11.49 -17.43
N THR A 142 1.85 -12.58 -17.41
CA THR A 142 1.15 -13.05 -16.22
C THR A 142 1.75 -14.34 -15.67
N TYR A 143 1.71 -14.48 -14.35
CA TYR A 143 2.16 -15.64 -13.60
C TYR A 143 0.98 -16.15 -12.76
N PRO A 144 0.11 -17.00 -13.33
CA PRO A 144 -1.02 -17.54 -12.61
C PRO A 144 -0.57 -18.54 -11.54
N PHE A 145 -1.19 -18.49 -10.37
CA PHE A 145 -0.87 -19.39 -9.27
C PHE A 145 -2.06 -19.72 -8.37
N ILE A 146 -1.88 -20.74 -7.54
CA ILE A 146 -2.73 -21.09 -6.40
C ILE A 146 -1.89 -21.13 -5.11
N TYR A 147 -2.53 -21.03 -3.95
CA TYR A 147 -1.85 -21.24 -2.67
C TYR A 147 -1.73 -22.74 -2.37
N GLU A 148 -0.59 -23.16 -1.81
CA GLU A 148 -0.28 -24.56 -1.48
C GLU A 148 -1.32 -25.22 -0.57
N ASP A 149 -1.88 -24.46 0.38
CA ASP A 149 -2.89 -24.92 1.33
C ASP A 149 -4.33 -24.59 0.91
N MET A 150 -4.54 -24.20 -0.36
CA MET A 150 -5.87 -23.97 -0.91
C MET A 150 -6.59 -25.31 -1.13
N GLN A 151 -7.65 -25.54 -0.34
CA GLN A 151 -8.52 -26.70 -0.49
C GLN A 151 -9.76 -26.35 -1.30
N ASP A 152 -10.34 -27.33 -2.00
CA ASP A 152 -11.60 -27.12 -2.73
C ASP A 152 -12.75 -26.73 -1.79
N ASN A 153 -12.78 -27.33 -0.59
CA ASN A 153 -13.81 -27.16 0.44
C ASN A 153 -13.32 -26.35 1.65
N LEU A 154 -12.86 -25.11 1.44
CA LEU A 154 -12.49 -24.24 2.56
C LEU A 154 -13.68 -24.03 3.50
N PRO A 155 -13.52 -24.20 4.83
CA PRO A 155 -14.59 -23.95 5.78
C PRO A 155 -15.05 -22.48 5.71
N SER A 156 -16.35 -22.24 5.81
CA SER A 156 -16.98 -20.90 5.75
C SER A 156 -16.60 -19.93 6.91
N SER A 157 -15.65 -20.34 7.76
CA SER A 157 -15.27 -19.69 9.01
C SER A 157 -13.94 -18.92 8.96
N GLY A 158 -13.25 -18.85 7.81
CA GLY A 158 -12.06 -18.02 7.64
C GLY A 158 -11.83 -17.60 6.19
N ILE A 159 -11.11 -16.49 6.01
CA ILE A 159 -10.67 -15.97 4.72
C ILE A 159 -9.14 -16.03 4.80
N TYR A 160 -8.56 -17.06 4.20
CA TYR A 160 -7.15 -17.44 4.44
C TYR A 160 -6.22 -16.96 3.32
N HIS A 161 -6.76 -16.66 2.14
CA HIS A 161 -6.03 -16.44 0.88
C HIS A 161 -6.33 -15.08 0.26
N ASP A 162 -6.48 -14.08 1.12
CA ASP A 162 -6.65 -12.67 0.79
C ASP A 162 -5.32 -11.97 1.04
N CYS A 163 -4.53 -11.72 -0.01
CA CYS A 163 -3.22 -11.10 0.09
C CYS A 163 -3.28 -9.67 -0.42
N GLU A 164 -2.83 -8.74 0.42
CA GLU A 164 -2.84 -7.30 0.13
C GLU A 164 -1.46 -6.66 0.25
N ALA A 165 -0.43 -7.47 0.14
CA ALA A 165 0.93 -6.98 0.32
C ALA A 165 1.90 -7.92 -0.37
N ILE A 166 2.78 -7.36 -1.21
CA ILE A 166 3.83 -8.13 -1.86
C ILE A 166 5.20 -7.45 -1.77
N VAL A 167 6.26 -8.25 -1.74
CA VAL A 167 7.62 -7.78 -2.02
C VAL A 167 8.31 -8.69 -3.03
N TYR A 168 9.13 -8.11 -3.89
CA TYR A 168 10.02 -8.86 -4.76
C TYR A 168 11.42 -8.95 -4.14
N LYS A 169 11.99 -10.16 -4.10
CA LYS A 169 13.41 -10.35 -3.74
C LYS A 169 13.96 -11.59 -4.44
N GLU A 170 15.08 -11.42 -5.14
CA GLU A 170 15.88 -12.53 -5.71
C GLU A 170 15.09 -13.53 -6.57
N GLY A 171 14.17 -13.02 -7.41
CA GLY A 171 13.35 -13.85 -8.29
C GLY A 171 12.10 -14.45 -7.63
N ARG A 172 11.80 -14.08 -6.39
CA ARG A 172 10.62 -14.50 -5.65
C ARG A 172 9.71 -13.33 -5.33
N ILE A 173 8.41 -13.58 -5.35
CA ILE A 173 7.40 -12.72 -4.76
C ILE A 173 7.01 -13.32 -3.43
N TYR A 174 7.18 -12.53 -2.36
CA TYR A 174 6.64 -12.87 -1.05
C TYR A 174 5.29 -12.18 -0.89
N LEU A 175 4.28 -12.92 -0.47
CA LEU A 175 2.91 -12.45 -0.31
C LEU A 175 2.51 -12.47 1.17
N PHE A 176 1.84 -11.42 1.62
CA PHE A 176 1.37 -11.30 3.00
C PHE A 176 -0.15 -11.18 3.04
N THR A 177 -0.81 -12.03 3.82
CA THR A 177 -2.27 -12.02 3.90
C THR A 177 -2.81 -10.90 4.77
N LYS A 178 -3.93 -10.31 4.36
CA LYS A 178 -4.78 -9.52 5.27
C LYS A 178 -5.65 -10.46 6.07
N ASN A 179 -5.45 -10.43 7.39
CA ASN A 179 -6.21 -11.30 8.27
C ASN A 179 -7.67 -10.86 8.42
N ARG A 180 -8.55 -11.54 7.67
CA ARG A 180 -9.99 -11.30 7.70
C ARG A 180 -10.76 -12.36 8.49
N ASN A 181 -10.09 -13.30 9.15
CA ASN A 181 -10.73 -14.40 9.91
C ASN A 181 -11.77 -13.90 10.91
N LYS A 182 -12.92 -14.59 10.99
CA LYS A 182 -14.00 -14.26 11.94
C LYS A 182 -13.51 -14.33 13.39
N LYS A 183 -12.74 -15.38 13.68
CA LYS A 183 -11.94 -15.50 14.91
C LYS A 183 -10.57 -14.90 14.62
N PHE A 184 -10.43 -13.60 14.84
CA PHE A 184 -9.19 -12.89 14.59
C PHE A 184 -8.09 -13.40 15.55
N ASP A 185 -7.00 -13.91 14.98
CA ASP A 185 -5.84 -14.45 15.71
C ASP A 185 -4.60 -13.54 15.63
N GLY A 186 -4.65 -12.49 14.81
CA GLY A 186 -3.60 -11.46 14.74
C GLY A 186 -2.41 -11.79 13.85
N PHE A 187 -2.45 -12.91 13.12
CA PHE A 187 -1.36 -13.34 12.25
C PHE A 187 -1.57 -12.92 10.80
N THR A 188 -0.49 -12.56 10.10
CA THR A 188 -0.42 -12.60 8.64
C THR A 188 0.32 -13.87 8.21
N SER A 189 -0.16 -14.55 7.17
CA SER A 189 0.57 -15.67 6.55
C SER A 189 1.54 -15.12 5.51
N ILE A 190 2.73 -15.70 5.44
CA ILE A 190 3.74 -15.39 4.44
C ILE A 190 3.80 -16.54 3.45
N TYR A 191 3.55 -16.24 2.18
CA TYR A 191 3.74 -17.16 1.08
C TYR A 191 4.92 -16.72 0.21
N SER A 192 5.52 -17.66 -0.53
CA SER A 192 6.52 -17.36 -1.55
C SER A 192 6.17 -18.01 -2.88
N LEU A 193 6.28 -17.22 -3.95
CA LEU A 193 6.11 -17.64 -5.34
C LEU A 193 7.43 -17.45 -6.09
N ASP A 194 7.99 -18.53 -6.64
CA ASP A 194 9.23 -18.50 -7.41
C ASP A 194 8.94 -18.08 -8.86
N ILE A 195 8.87 -16.77 -9.08
CA ILE A 195 8.59 -16.15 -10.39
C ILE A 195 9.70 -16.44 -11.40
N LYS A 196 10.96 -16.49 -10.95
CA LYS A 196 12.11 -16.80 -11.80
C LYS A 196 11.99 -18.16 -12.46
N ASN A 197 11.46 -19.15 -11.74
CA ASN A 197 11.22 -20.49 -12.23
C ASN A 197 9.77 -20.73 -12.69
N GLU A 198 9.00 -19.66 -12.88
CA GLU A 198 7.59 -19.69 -13.32
C GLU A 198 6.71 -20.65 -12.51
N ALA A 199 6.92 -20.69 -11.18
CA ALA A 199 6.14 -21.55 -10.30
C ALA A 199 4.65 -21.18 -10.36
N THR A 200 3.79 -22.19 -10.28
CA THR A 200 2.32 -22.05 -10.29
C THR A 200 1.68 -22.26 -8.92
N VAL A 201 2.51 -22.47 -7.89
CA VAL A 201 2.07 -22.70 -6.51
C VAL A 201 2.86 -21.78 -5.57
N ALA A 202 2.15 -20.94 -4.83
CA ALA A 202 2.71 -20.13 -3.76
C ALA A 202 2.80 -20.98 -2.48
N LYS A 203 4.03 -21.21 -2.00
CA LYS A 203 4.30 -22.06 -0.83
C LYS A 203 4.10 -21.29 0.46
N LEU A 204 3.46 -21.91 1.46
CA LEU A 204 3.34 -21.31 2.78
C LEU A 204 4.68 -21.41 3.52
N LEU A 205 5.26 -20.27 3.87
CA LEU A 205 6.54 -20.23 4.58
C LEU A 205 6.32 -20.20 6.10
N ASN A 206 5.63 -19.18 6.59
CA ASN A 206 5.38 -19.00 8.01
C ASN A 206 4.20 -18.04 8.27
N LYS A 207 3.97 -17.70 9.55
CA LYS A 207 3.02 -16.68 9.99
C LYS A 207 3.70 -15.71 10.95
N VAL A 208 3.39 -14.42 10.81
CA VAL A 208 3.92 -13.36 11.69
C VAL A 208 2.79 -12.74 12.48
N TYR A 209 2.96 -12.68 13.81
CA TYR A 209 2.01 -12.01 14.68
C TYR A 209 2.14 -10.48 14.58
N ILE A 210 1.07 -9.83 14.13
CA ILE A 210 0.97 -8.38 13.92
C ILE A 210 0.36 -7.68 15.15
N GLY A 211 -0.59 -8.33 15.83
CA GLY A 211 -1.24 -7.80 17.03
C GLY A 211 -2.65 -8.33 17.26
N SER A 212 -3.22 -8.10 18.44
CA SER A 212 -4.48 -8.71 18.88
C SER A 212 -5.75 -7.99 18.39
N LYS A 213 -5.63 -6.75 17.90
CA LYS A 213 -6.77 -5.92 17.53
C LYS A 213 -6.97 -5.92 16.01
N ARG A 214 -8.13 -6.41 15.56
CA ARG A 214 -8.50 -6.47 14.13
C ARG A 214 -8.40 -5.12 13.43
N SER A 215 -8.79 -4.03 14.08
CA SER A 215 -8.78 -2.69 13.48
C SER A 215 -7.38 -2.17 13.15
N THR A 216 -6.33 -2.67 13.83
CA THR A 216 -4.97 -2.12 13.72
C THR A 216 -3.92 -3.15 13.30
N SER A 217 -4.30 -4.42 13.11
CA SER A 217 -3.35 -5.53 12.94
C SER A 217 -3.62 -6.35 11.68
N ARG A 218 -4.16 -5.68 10.65
CA ARG A 218 -4.37 -6.20 9.31
C ARG A 218 -3.33 -5.56 8.40
N VAL A 219 -2.54 -6.39 7.73
CA VAL A 219 -1.55 -5.94 6.74
C VAL A 219 -2.29 -5.47 5.49
N THR A 220 -1.84 -4.36 4.91
CA THR A 220 -2.49 -3.67 3.79
C THR A 220 -1.53 -3.23 2.68
N ALA A 221 -0.22 -3.29 2.92
CA ALA A 221 0.80 -3.08 1.90
C ALA A 221 2.14 -3.60 2.44
N ALA A 222 3.08 -3.88 1.56
CA ALA A 222 4.47 -4.12 1.94
C ALA A 222 5.44 -3.46 0.98
N ASP A 223 6.65 -3.23 1.47
CA ASP A 223 7.77 -2.89 0.61
C ASP A 223 9.09 -3.37 1.21
N ILE A 224 10.15 -3.45 0.41
CA ILE A 224 11.48 -3.85 0.85
C ILE A 224 12.46 -2.70 0.67
N ASN A 225 13.16 -2.32 1.74
CA ASN A 225 14.12 -1.22 1.67
C ASN A 225 15.44 -1.67 1.00
N PRO A 226 16.35 -0.74 0.63
CA PRO A 226 17.63 -1.07 0.00
C PRO A 226 18.56 -1.98 0.83
N LYS A 227 18.36 -2.07 2.15
CA LYS A 227 19.05 -3.03 3.03
C LYS A 227 18.46 -4.44 3.01
N GLY A 228 17.32 -4.63 2.37
CA GLY A 228 16.61 -5.90 2.33
C GLY A 228 15.70 -6.16 3.53
N GLU A 229 15.36 -5.11 4.31
CA GLU A 229 14.38 -5.20 5.40
C GLU A 229 12.96 -5.03 4.83
N VAL A 230 12.03 -5.89 5.25
CA VAL A 230 10.64 -5.86 4.79
C VAL A 230 9.80 -5.01 5.74
N GLY A 231 9.17 -3.96 5.22
CA GLY A 231 8.16 -3.18 5.92
C GLY A 231 6.77 -3.73 5.60
N LEU A 232 5.95 -3.93 6.63
CA LEU A 232 4.53 -4.24 6.53
C LEU A 232 3.71 -3.07 7.07
N LEU A 233 2.78 -2.57 6.28
CA LEU A 233 1.86 -1.52 6.68
C LEU A 233 0.59 -2.11 7.28
N THR A 234 0.09 -1.49 8.33
CA THR A 234 -1.33 -1.53 8.69
C THR A 234 -1.88 -0.10 8.71
N HIS A 235 -3.17 0.03 8.99
CA HIS A 235 -3.83 1.33 9.12
C HIS A 235 -3.15 2.31 10.11
N ASN A 236 -2.35 1.83 11.06
CA ASN A 236 -1.80 2.68 12.12
C ASN A 236 -0.34 2.41 12.53
N LYS A 237 0.35 1.43 11.93
CA LYS A 237 1.75 1.11 12.25
C LYS A 237 2.49 0.55 11.04
N VAL A 238 3.81 0.72 11.05
CA VAL A 238 4.75 0.01 10.17
C VAL A 238 5.47 -1.04 11.01
N ILE A 239 5.46 -2.29 10.56
CA ILE A 239 6.20 -3.39 11.17
C ILE A 239 7.40 -3.68 10.27
N LEU A 240 8.61 -3.56 10.80
CA LEU A 240 9.84 -3.87 10.07
C LEU A 240 10.33 -5.26 10.48
N LEU A 241 10.52 -6.12 9.48
CA LEU A 241 11.12 -7.45 9.59
C LEU A 241 12.52 -7.40 8.98
N ASN A 242 13.53 -7.79 9.73
CA ASN A 242 14.92 -7.83 9.28
C ASN A 242 15.62 -9.11 9.75
N ASP A 243 16.82 -9.35 9.21
CA ASP A 243 17.62 -10.56 9.48
C ASP A 243 16.81 -11.87 9.36
N PHE A 244 15.90 -11.92 8.39
CA PHE A 244 15.03 -13.07 8.15
C PHE A 244 15.74 -14.15 7.33
N ASP A 245 15.51 -15.41 7.67
CA ASP A 245 15.92 -16.56 6.87
C ASP A 245 14.94 -16.81 5.69
N GLU A 246 15.30 -17.70 4.76
CA GLU A 246 14.46 -18.00 3.58
C GLU A 246 13.04 -18.45 3.93
N SER A 247 12.85 -19.08 5.10
CA SER A 247 11.56 -19.59 5.56
C SER A 247 10.79 -18.64 6.47
N PHE A 248 11.36 -17.46 6.80
CA PHE A 248 10.83 -16.56 7.83
C PHE A 248 10.62 -17.25 9.19
N SER A 249 11.38 -18.31 9.50
CA SER A 249 11.36 -19.00 10.78
C SER A 249 12.11 -18.24 11.88
N SER A 250 13.09 -17.43 11.49
CA SER A 250 13.85 -16.52 12.36
C SER A 250 13.89 -15.16 11.70
N PHE A 251 13.60 -14.10 12.46
CA PHE A 251 13.71 -12.71 12.05
C PHE A 251 13.68 -11.80 13.28
N ASP A 252 14.25 -10.61 13.15
CA ASP A 252 14.07 -9.53 14.12
C ASP A 252 12.85 -8.68 13.69
N LYS A 253 12.07 -8.18 14.67
CA LYS A 253 10.83 -7.43 14.43
C LYS A 253 10.80 -6.13 15.22
N LYS A 254 10.53 -5.03 14.52
CA LYS A 254 10.31 -3.70 15.13
C LYS A 254 8.95 -3.16 14.73
N ILE A 255 8.26 -2.48 15.65
CA ILE A 255 6.95 -1.87 15.40
C ILE A 255 7.07 -0.36 15.60
N TYR A 256 6.65 0.39 14.59
CA TYR A 256 6.63 1.85 14.59
C TYR A 256 5.18 2.32 14.48
N GLU A 257 4.64 2.85 15.58
CA GLU A 257 3.28 3.40 15.60
C GLU A 257 3.23 4.73 14.84
N LEU A 258 2.29 4.86 13.91
CA LEU A 258 2.06 6.08 13.14
C LEU A 258 1.35 7.16 13.96
N LYS A 259 0.63 6.75 15.01
CA LYS A 259 -0.26 7.61 15.82
C LYS A 259 -1.32 8.34 14.97
N HIS A 260 -1.69 7.75 13.84
CA HIS A 260 -2.72 8.24 12.94
C HIS A 260 -3.43 7.04 12.33
N ASP A 261 -4.76 7.02 12.37
CA ASP A 261 -5.60 5.92 11.90
C ASP A 261 -6.45 6.38 10.71
N SER A 262 -6.15 5.82 9.54
CA SER A 262 -6.84 6.02 8.27
C SER A 262 -6.68 4.74 7.46
N GLN A 263 -7.45 4.59 6.37
CA GLN A 263 -7.38 3.42 5.51
C GLN A 263 -6.13 3.51 4.62
N LYS A 264 -4.98 3.18 5.21
CA LYS A 264 -3.68 3.21 4.54
C LYS A 264 -3.45 1.89 3.83
N GLU A 265 -3.29 1.96 2.52
CA GLU A 265 -3.35 0.80 1.62
C GLU A 265 -2.19 0.84 0.62
N ALA A 266 -1.19 1.71 0.80
CA ALA A 266 0.03 1.66 0.01
C ALA A 266 1.24 2.18 0.78
N MET A 267 2.41 1.56 0.58
CA MET A 267 3.69 2.04 1.12
C MET A 267 4.85 1.90 0.13
N ALA A 268 5.83 2.79 0.23
CA ALA A 268 7.07 2.71 -0.54
C ALA A 268 8.25 3.29 0.25
N PHE A 269 9.37 2.58 0.33
CA PHE A 269 10.60 3.09 0.89
C PHE A 269 11.26 4.09 -0.07
N ILE A 270 11.64 5.25 0.46
CA ILE A 270 12.56 6.17 -0.24
C ILE A 270 14.01 5.75 0.05
N ASN A 271 14.25 5.26 1.26
CA ASN A 271 15.53 4.74 1.75
C ASN A 271 15.29 3.88 3.00
N ASP A 272 16.37 3.42 3.63
CA ASP A 272 16.34 2.54 4.81
C ASP A 272 15.57 3.05 6.03
N SER A 273 15.25 4.35 6.10
CA SER A 273 14.65 4.97 7.30
C SER A 273 13.48 5.89 6.98
N VAL A 274 13.11 6.04 5.71
CA VAL A 274 12.01 6.90 5.28
C VAL A 274 11.07 6.10 4.39
N VAL A 275 9.81 6.05 4.79
CA VAL A 275 8.72 5.40 4.07
C VAL A 275 7.66 6.43 3.71
N LEU A 276 7.16 6.33 2.48
CA LEU A 276 5.95 6.99 2.03
C LEU A 276 4.77 6.06 2.23
N ILE A 277 3.65 6.62 2.64
CA ILE A 277 2.43 5.87 2.91
C ILE A 277 1.26 6.63 2.29
N ALA A 278 0.35 5.96 1.60
CA ALA A 278 -0.86 6.57 1.07
C ALA A 278 -2.12 5.99 1.72
N ASP A 279 -3.16 6.82 1.84
CA ASP A 279 -4.51 6.37 2.22
C ASP A 279 -5.54 6.57 1.11
N GLU A 280 -6.52 5.67 1.09
CA GLU A 280 -7.67 5.74 0.20
C GLU A 280 -8.51 6.99 0.45
N ARG A 281 -9.21 7.44 -0.59
CA ARG A 281 -10.18 8.52 -0.48
C ARG A 281 -11.52 7.95 -0.06
N SER A 282 -12.06 8.49 1.04
CA SER A 282 -13.40 8.16 1.53
C SER A 282 -14.26 9.42 1.71
N LYS A 283 -15.55 9.22 1.99
CA LYS A 283 -16.46 10.33 2.38
C LYS A 283 -16.00 11.10 3.62
N LYS A 284 -15.11 10.52 4.44
CA LYS A 284 -14.56 11.12 5.67
C LYS A 284 -13.24 11.87 5.43
N GLY A 285 -12.75 11.91 4.19
CA GLY A 285 -11.41 12.39 3.83
C GLY A 285 -10.50 11.22 3.42
N GLY A 286 -9.20 11.52 3.30
CA GLY A 286 -8.17 10.61 2.77
C GLY A 286 -7.67 11.05 1.40
N GLY A 287 -7.01 10.15 0.67
CA GLY A 287 -6.35 10.47 -0.59
C GLY A 287 -5.10 11.32 -0.39
N ASN A 288 -4.31 11.04 0.65
CA ASN A 288 -3.07 11.75 0.96
C ASN A 288 -1.87 10.80 0.89
N VAL A 289 -0.72 11.36 0.56
CA VAL A 289 0.59 10.71 0.70
C VAL A 289 1.32 11.36 1.88
N TYR A 290 1.80 10.51 2.78
CA TYR A 290 2.52 10.88 3.99
C TYR A 290 3.97 10.40 3.92
N LYS A 291 4.88 11.21 4.42
CA LYS A 291 6.23 10.79 4.79
C LYS A 291 6.24 10.36 6.25
N PHE A 292 6.86 9.22 6.53
CA PHE A 292 7.11 8.70 7.86
C PHE A 292 8.60 8.35 8.02
N GLU A 293 9.19 8.79 9.12
CA GLU A 293 10.57 8.47 9.48
C GLU A 293 10.59 7.36 10.53
N LEU A 294 11.30 6.27 10.23
CA LEU A 294 11.55 5.15 11.14
C LEU A 294 12.53 5.60 12.24
N LYS A 295 12.10 6.53 13.09
CA LYS A 295 12.87 6.94 14.27
C LYS A 295 12.84 5.78 15.26
N ALA A 296 14.00 5.42 15.80
CA ALA A 296 14.11 4.39 16.83
C ALA A 296 13.18 4.69 18.01
N SER A 297 11.98 4.11 18.02
CA SER A 297 11.17 4.02 19.21
C SER A 297 11.76 2.88 20.02
N PHE A 298 12.43 3.22 21.12
CA PHE A 298 12.88 2.27 22.15
C PHE A 298 11.67 1.59 22.80
N LEU A 299 11.07 0.62 22.11
CA LEU A 299 10.20 -0.38 22.68
C LEU A 299 10.67 -1.73 22.14
N ASP A 300 11.79 -2.15 22.70
CA ASP A 300 12.25 -3.53 22.67
C ASP A 300 11.25 -4.36 23.50
N VAL A 301 10.20 -4.85 22.83
CA VAL A 301 9.32 -5.88 23.42
C VAL A 301 9.85 -7.22 22.94
N SER A 302 10.97 -7.59 23.55
CA SER A 302 11.52 -8.93 23.77
C SER A 302 11.05 -10.06 22.85
N ARG A 303 12.04 -10.65 22.17
CA ARG A 303 12.15 -12.08 21.81
C ARG A 303 11.26 -12.99 22.66
N LYS A 304 10.37 -13.73 22.00
CA LYS A 304 10.00 -15.12 22.30
C LYS A 304 9.29 -15.74 21.10
#